data_AF-H4F7K6-F1
#
_entry.id   AF-H4F7K6-F1
#
_cell.length_a   1.000
_cell.length_b   1.000
_cell.length_c   1.000
_cell.angle_alpha   90.00
_cell.angle_beta   90.00
_cell.angle_gamma   90.00
#
_symmetry.space_group_name_H-M   'P 1'
#
loop_
_entity.id
_entity.type
_entity.pdbx_description
1 polymer ?
#
loop_
_entity_poly.entity_id
_entity_poly.type
_entity_poly.pdbx_seq_one_letter_code
_entity_poly.pdbx_strand_id
1 'polypeptide(L)' 'MEQCRAARAMLGWSQTTLAEAANVSRQTIADFERGAHMPIANNLASITAAFEQTGITFIHAEGGTMGVLFKRG' A
#
# COMPACT_ATOMS: atom_id res chain seq x y z
N MET A 1 -7.02 2.54 3.69
CA MET A 1 -5.96 1.71 4.36
C MET A 1 -6.09 0.23 4.04
N GLU A 2 -7.32 -0.20 3.81
CA GLU A 2 -7.79 -1.53 3.50
C GLU A 2 -7.05 -2.06 2.25
N GLN A 3 -6.94 -1.24 1.20
CA GLN A 3 -6.18 -1.58 -0.01
C GLN A 3 -4.69 -1.81 0.27
N CYS A 4 -4.06 -1.04 1.16
CA CYS A 4 -2.66 -1.27 1.55
C CYS A 4 -2.48 -2.63 2.23
N ARG A 5 -3.33 -2.92 3.22
CA ARG A 5 -3.33 -4.22 3.93
C ARG A 5 -3.62 -5.38 2.99
N ALA A 6 -4.59 -5.22 2.08
CA ALA A 6 -4.95 -6.22 1.08
C ALA A 6 -3.80 -6.49 0.11
N ALA A 7 -3.18 -5.43 -0.45
CA ALA A 7 -2.03 -5.57 -1.34
C ALA A 7 -0.87 -6.29 -0.65
N ARG A 8 -0.54 -5.92 0.60
CA ARG A 8 0.48 -6.66 1.37
C ARG A 8 0.11 -8.13 1.56
N ALA A 9 -1.14 -8.42 1.92
CA ALA A 9 -1.59 -9.80 2.11
C ALA A 9 -1.45 -10.62 0.83
N MET A 10 -1.80 -10.05 -0.33
CA MET A 10 -1.64 -10.70 -1.65
C MET A 10 -0.17 -10.99 -1.98
N LEU A 11 0.74 -10.09 -1.59
CA LEU A 11 2.19 -10.24 -1.77
C LEU A 11 2.89 -11.05 -0.67
N GLY A 12 2.18 -11.41 0.41
CA GLY A 12 2.79 -12.00 1.61
C GLY A 12 3.74 -11.04 2.36
N TRP A 13 3.59 -9.72 2.18
CA TRP A 13 4.47 -8.72 2.75
C TRP A 13 4.12 -8.35 4.20
N SER A 14 5.17 -8.25 5.03
CA SER A 14 5.08 -7.62 6.33
C SER A 14 5.04 -6.08 6.21
N GLN A 15 4.69 -5.38 7.29
CA GLN A 15 4.80 -3.91 7.34
C GLN A 15 6.25 -3.45 7.16
N THR A 16 7.22 -4.21 7.68
CA THR A 16 8.65 -3.92 7.52
C THR A 16 9.08 -4.04 6.06
N THR A 17 8.64 -5.11 5.38
CA THR A 17 8.93 -5.32 3.96
C THR A 17 8.40 -4.18 3.09
N LEU A 18 7.16 -3.73 3.34
CA LEU A 18 6.62 -2.56 2.63
C LEU A 18 7.40 -1.29 2.94
N ALA A 19 7.77 -1.09 4.21
CA ALA A 19 8.51 0.09 4.63
C ALA A 19 9.88 0.18 3.92
N GLU A 20 10.59 -0.94 3.83
CA GLU A 20 11.86 -1.06 3.10
C GLU A 20 11.66 -0.79 1.60
N ALA A 21 10.67 -1.44 0.97
CA ALA A 21 10.38 -1.26 -0.46
C ALA A 21 9.97 0.18 -0.82
N ALA A 22 9.25 0.85 0.07
CA ALA A 22 8.80 2.23 -0.11
C ALA A 22 9.77 3.28 0.44
N ASN A 23 10.91 2.88 1.03
CA ASN A 23 11.88 3.75 1.70
C ASN A 23 11.23 4.72 2.70
N VAL A 24 10.38 4.18 3.58
CA VAL A 24 9.74 4.92 4.68
C VAL A 24 9.95 4.18 6.00
N SER A 25 9.64 4.82 7.13
CA SER A 25 9.69 4.12 8.42
C SER A 25 8.56 3.09 8.54
N ARG A 26 8.82 1.99 9.24
CA ARG A 26 7.78 1.00 9.59
C ARG A 26 6.63 1.64 10.36
N GLN A 27 6.92 2.62 11.23
CA GLN A 27 5.92 3.35 12.00
C GLN A 27 4.95 4.10 11.08
N THR A 28 5.45 4.74 10.01
CA THR A 28 4.61 5.39 8.98
C THR A 28 3.62 4.40 8.37
N ILE A 29 4.06 3.17 8.05
CA ILE A 29 3.16 2.13 7.54
C ILE A 29 2.13 1.73 8.59
N ALA A 30 2.54 1.46 9.83
CA ALA A 30 1.63 1.06 10.89
C ALA A 30 0.56 2.13 11.20
N ASP A 31 0.97 3.40 11.26
CA ASP A 31 0.07 4.55 11.48
C ASP A 31 -0.89 4.76 10.31
N PHE A 32 -0.38 4.59 9.08
CA PHE A 32 -1.21 4.63 7.89
C PHE A 32 -2.21 3.50 7.85
N GLU A 33 -1.88 2.29 8.30
CA GLU A 33 -2.79 1.14 8.20
C GLU A 33 -3.85 1.07 9.29
N ARG A 34 -3.57 1.69 10.46
CA ARG A 34 -4.51 1.78 11.58
C ARG A 34 -5.37 3.05 11.57
N GLY A 35 -5.06 4.00 10.71
CA GLY A 35 -5.88 5.20 10.47
C GLY A 35 -5.55 6.35 11.37
N ALA A 36 -4.36 6.33 11.94
CA ALA A 36 -3.89 7.40 12.80
C ALA A 36 -3.68 8.67 11.98
N HIS A 37 -2.97 8.52 10.86
CA HIS A 37 -2.55 9.61 10.00
C HIS A 37 -2.46 9.14 8.55
N MET A 38 -2.79 10.03 7.62
CA MET A 38 -2.42 9.85 6.22
C MET A 38 -0.94 10.21 6.04
N PRO A 39 -0.14 9.37 5.36
CA PRO A 39 1.21 9.73 4.96
C PRO A 39 1.20 11.03 4.15
N ILE A 40 2.26 11.83 4.31
CA ILE A 40 2.50 12.96 3.42
C ILE A 40 2.57 12.50 1.96
N ALA A 41 2.29 13.40 1.02
CA ALA A 41 2.16 13.07 -0.40
C ALA A 41 3.36 12.28 -0.95
N ASN A 42 4.59 12.64 -0.60
CA ASN A 42 5.79 11.93 -1.04
C ASN A 42 5.84 10.48 -0.53
N ASN A 43 5.53 10.26 0.76
CA ASN A 43 5.51 8.91 1.33
C ASN A 43 4.38 8.07 0.74
N LEU A 44 3.20 8.67 0.51
CA LEU A 44 2.07 7.99 -0.11
C LEU A 44 2.40 7.57 -1.55
N ALA A 45 3.08 8.43 -2.30
CA ALA A 45 3.55 8.12 -3.65
C ALA A 45 4.56 6.96 -3.62
N SER A 46 5.55 6.99 -2.72
CA SER A 46 6.53 5.89 -2.59
C SER A 46 5.89 4.57 -2.18
N ILE A 47 4.93 4.58 -1.25
CA ILE A 47 4.16 3.39 -0.85
C ILE A 47 3.39 2.82 -2.03
N THR A 48 2.71 3.68 -2.79
CA THR A 48 1.93 3.27 -3.97
C THR A 48 2.84 2.66 -5.04
N ALA A 49 3.95 3.34 -5.36
CA ALA A 49 4.92 2.89 -6.35
C ALA A 49 5.58 1.55 -5.98
N ALA A 50 5.87 1.33 -4.69
CA ALA A 50 6.43 0.07 -4.21
C ALA A 50 5.52 -1.13 -4.51
N PHE A 51 4.21 -0.97 -4.36
CA PHE A 51 3.25 -2.00 -4.74
C PHE A 51 3.15 -2.16 -6.26
N GLU A 52 3.04 -1.06 -7.00
CA GLU A 52 2.86 -1.10 -8.45
C GLU A 52 4.03 -1.80 -9.17
N GLN A 53 5.26 -1.63 -8.67
CA GLN A 53 6.45 -2.32 -9.17
C GLN A 53 6.40 -3.84 -9.01
N THR A 54 5.53 -4.35 -8.13
CA THR A 54 5.32 -5.80 -7.93
C THR A 54 4.13 -6.35 -8.70
N GLY A 55 3.49 -5.55 -9.56
CA GLY A 55 2.33 -5.97 -10.34
C GLY A 55 0.99 -5.79 -9.63
N ILE A 56 0.96 -5.03 -8.53
CA ILE A 56 -0.29 -4.55 -7.93
C ILE A 56 -0.83 -3.36 -8.72
N THR A 57 -2.15 -3.25 -8.81
CA THR A 57 -2.82 -2.04 -9.32
C THR A 57 -3.97 -1.68 -8.40
N PHE A 58 -4.01 -0.44 -7.94
CA PHE A 58 -5.10 0.08 -7.12
C PHE A 58 -6.23 0.59 -8.01
N ILE A 59 -7.46 0.21 -7.66
CA ILE A 59 -8.67 0.68 -8.35
C ILE A 59 -9.48 1.54 -7.40
N HIS A 60 -9.90 2.70 -7.88
CA HIS A 60 -10.92 3.54 -7.28
C HIS A 60 -12.02 3.76 -8.31
N ALA A 61 -13.21 3.22 -8.04
CA ALA A 61 -14.37 3.28 -8.92
C ALA A 61 -15.46 4.17 -8.34
N GLU A 62 -16.47 4.47 -9.16
CA GLU A 62 -17.64 5.24 -8.74
C GLU A 62 -18.39 4.59 -7.56
N GLY A 63 -19.12 5.41 -6.81
CA GLY A 63 -19.87 4.94 -5.64
C GLY A 63 -18.99 4.52 -4.46
N GLY A 64 -17.70 4.86 -4.45
CA GLY A 64 -16.77 4.54 -3.36
C GLY A 64 -16.26 3.10 -3.39
N THR A 65 -16.48 2.37 -4.49
CA THR A 65 -15.94 1.03 -4.67
C THR A 65 -14.44 1.10 -4.88
N MET A 66 -13.69 0.25 -4.17
CA MET A 66 -12.24 0.20 -4.25
C MET A 66 -11.73 -1.23 -4.35
N GLY A 67 -10.61 -1.44 -5.03
CA GLY A 67 -10.08 -2.77 -5.30
C GLY A 67 -8.56 -2.80 -5.39
N VAL A 68 -8.00 -4.01 -5.30
CA VAL A 68 -6.59 -4.30 -5.53
C VAL A 68 -6.54 -5.44 -6.55
N LEU A 69 -5.95 -5.18 -7.71
CA LEU A 69 -5.61 -6.22 -8.68
C LEU A 69 -4.17 -6.66 -8.45
N PHE A 70 -3.90 -7.96 -8.61
CA PHE A 70 -2.55 -8.49 -8.61
C PHE A 70 -2.34 -9.31 -9.88
N LYS A 71 -1.37 -8.88 -10.71
CA LYS A 71 -0.96 -9.63 -11.89
C LYS A 71 0.18 -10.58 -11.51
N ARG A 72 -0.11 -11.89 -11.45
CA ARG A 72 0.95 -12.92 -11.39
C ARG A 72 1.66 -13.00 -12.75
N GLY A 73 2.98 -12.97 -12.70
CA GLY A 73 3.84 -13.37 -13.81
C GLY A 73 3.80 -14.87 -14.05
#